data_AF-A0A7L9BQ23-F1
#
_entry.id   AF-A0A7L9BQ23-F1
#
_cell.length_a   1.000
_cell.length_b   1.000
_cell.length_c   1.000
_cell.angle_alpha   90.00
_cell.angle_beta   90.00
_cell.angle_gamma   90.00
#
_symmetry.space_group_name_H-M   'P 1'
#
loop_
_entity.id
_entity.type
_entity.pdbx_description
1 polymer ?
#
loop_
_entity_poly.entity_id
_entity_poly.type
_entity_poly.pdbx_seq_one_letter_code
_entity_poly.pdbx_strand_id
1 'polypeptide(L)'
;MDEPLIPRDERVTLFGENWTPARDAVGPPPGVVGAVLRFEGIVRRGEPSDAHGGDERELLALDYQTYDPMAERELRALARQIAEEHVLSSLVALHSRGRVAVGDVSFVLIVESPHRAEAIAAMSAFIDRLKQDVPIWKKPVWK
;
A
#
# COMPACT_ATOMS: atom_id res chain seq x y z
N MET A 1 -15.20 -18.35 -2.65
CA MET A 1 -14.79 -17.07 -3.25
C MET A 1 -14.19 -16.29 -2.10
N ASP A 2 -12.88 -16.40 -1.92
CA ASP A 2 -12.20 -15.65 -0.87
C ASP A 2 -12.24 -14.18 -1.28
N GLU A 3 -12.86 -13.38 -0.43
CA GLU A 3 -12.89 -11.93 -0.55
C GLU A 3 -11.43 -11.45 -0.72
N PRO A 4 -11.11 -10.58 -1.69
CA PRO A 4 -9.74 -10.11 -1.85
C PRO A 4 -9.22 -9.58 -0.51
N LEU A 5 -7.99 -9.94 -0.15
CA LEU A 5 -7.32 -9.53 1.09
C LEU A 5 -7.09 -8.01 1.05
N ILE A 6 -8.16 -7.26 1.31
CA ILE A 6 -8.18 -5.81 1.31
C ILE A 6 -8.01 -5.35 2.77
N PRO A 7 -7.28 -4.25 3.03
CA PRO A 7 -7.31 -3.53 4.30
C PRO A 7 -8.70 -3.47 4.93
N ARG A 8 -8.80 -3.96 6.18
CA ARG A 8 -10.07 -4.23 6.87
C ARG A 8 -10.75 -2.99 7.45
N ASP A 9 -10.01 -1.91 7.73
CA ASP A 9 -10.54 -0.67 8.34
C ASP A 9 -10.08 0.59 7.58
N GLU A 10 -10.94 1.62 7.60
CA GLU A 10 -10.88 2.93 6.92
C GLU A 10 -9.74 3.16 5.91
N ARG A 11 -10.11 3.31 4.64
CA ARG A 11 -9.20 3.35 3.49
C ARG A 11 -9.02 4.77 2.97
N VAL A 12 -7.80 5.12 2.60
CA VAL A 12 -7.54 6.33 1.82
C VAL A 12 -7.17 5.92 0.40
N THR A 13 -8.03 6.28 -0.58
CA THR A 13 -7.78 6.07 -2.02
C THR A 13 -7.20 7.34 -2.62
N LEU A 14 -6.01 7.24 -3.21
CA LEU A 14 -5.15 8.41 -3.36
C LEU A 14 -4.98 8.85 -4.83
N PHE A 15 -5.18 7.95 -5.79
CA PHE A 15 -5.29 8.29 -7.20
C PHE A 15 -6.07 7.19 -7.97
N GLY A 16 -6.81 7.58 -9.02
CA GLY A 16 -7.86 6.75 -9.63
C GLY A 16 -9.20 6.95 -8.91
N GLU A 17 -9.91 8.05 -9.22
CA GLU A 17 -11.10 8.54 -8.51
C GLU A 17 -12.32 7.59 -8.51
N ASN A 18 -12.16 6.34 -8.97
CA ASN A 18 -13.21 5.33 -9.06
C ASN A 18 -12.68 3.90 -8.75
N TRP A 19 -11.58 3.75 -8.00
CA TRP A 19 -11.16 2.40 -7.57
C TRP A 19 -12.12 1.85 -6.51
N THR A 20 -12.63 0.64 -6.74
CA THR A 20 -13.49 -0.10 -5.82
C THR A 20 -12.92 -1.50 -5.60
N PRO A 21 -13.19 -2.17 -4.48
CA PRO A 21 -12.90 -3.60 -4.29
C PRO A 21 -13.34 -4.50 -5.45
N ALA A 22 -14.47 -4.15 -6.10
CA ALA A 22 -14.97 -4.87 -7.26
C ALA A 22 -14.05 -4.73 -8.49
N ARG A 23 -13.27 -3.66 -8.59
CA ARG A 23 -12.36 -3.42 -9.72
C ARG A 23 -11.22 -4.44 -9.77
N ASP A 24 -10.70 -4.87 -8.62
CA ASP A 24 -9.72 -5.97 -8.53
C ASP A 24 -10.29 -7.30 -9.03
N ALA A 25 -11.60 -7.53 -8.88
CA ALA A 25 -12.26 -8.75 -9.33
C ALA A 25 -12.63 -8.73 -10.83
N VAL A 26 -12.73 -7.54 -11.44
CA VAL A 26 -13.20 -7.35 -12.83
C VAL A 26 -12.03 -7.10 -13.80
N GLY A 27 -10.85 -6.74 -13.30
CA GLY A 27 -9.66 -6.43 -14.10
C GLY A 27 -9.69 -5.02 -14.70
N PRO A 28 -8.62 -4.60 -15.39
CA PRO A 28 -8.54 -3.28 -16.00
C PRO A 28 -9.64 -3.12 -17.06
N PRO A 29 -10.17 -1.90 -17.29
CA PRO A 29 -11.10 -1.66 -18.38
C PRO A 29 -10.49 -2.09 -19.73
N PRO A 30 -11.28 -2.63 -20.69
CA PRO A 30 -10.77 -2.99 -22.01
C PRO A 30 -10.08 -1.80 -22.68
N GLY A 31 -8.81 -1.94 -23.08
CA GLY A 31 -8.04 -0.81 -23.63
C GLY A 31 -6.52 -0.95 -23.49
N VAL A 32 -5.85 0.21 -23.36
CA VAL A 32 -4.39 0.44 -23.44
C VAL A 32 -3.53 -0.16 -22.32
N VAL A 33 -4.11 -0.94 -21.41
CA VAL A 33 -3.40 -1.59 -20.29
C VAL A 33 -2.93 -2.97 -20.72
N GLY A 34 -1.60 -3.18 -20.74
CA GLY A 34 -0.98 -4.47 -21.04
C GLY A 34 -0.27 -5.12 -19.85
N ALA A 35 -0.21 -4.44 -18.70
CA ALA A 35 0.29 -5.00 -17.45
C ALA A 35 -0.43 -4.40 -16.24
N VAL A 36 -0.70 -5.27 -15.26
CA VAL A 36 -1.19 -4.90 -13.93
C VAL A 36 -0.30 -5.58 -12.90
N LEU A 37 0.27 -4.81 -11.99
CA LEU A 37 1.05 -5.31 -10.87
C LEU A 37 0.35 -4.95 -9.56
N ARG A 38 0.44 -5.86 -8.59
CA ARG A 38 -0.08 -5.67 -7.24
C ARG A 38 1.02 -5.97 -6.23
N PHE A 39 1.18 -5.06 -5.29
CA PHE A 39 2.01 -5.22 -4.10
C PHE A 39 1.13 -5.15 -2.86
N GLU A 40 1.34 -6.09 -1.94
CA GLU A 40 0.69 -6.11 -0.63
C GLU A 40 1.75 -6.05 0.47
N GLY A 41 1.68 -5.03 1.31
CA GLY A 41 2.42 -4.96 2.55
C GLY A 41 1.69 -5.76 3.62
N ILE A 42 2.24 -6.89 4.03
CA ILE A 42 1.66 -7.77 5.05
C ILE A 42 2.41 -7.55 6.37
N VAL A 43 1.67 -7.41 7.47
CA VAL A 43 2.28 -7.31 8.80
C VAL A 43 2.92 -8.64 9.16
N ARG A 44 4.25 -8.68 9.17
CA ARG A 44 5.01 -9.86 9.57
C ARG A 44 5.03 -10.04 11.08
N ARG A 45 5.14 -11.29 11.55
CA ARG A 45 5.61 -11.57 12.90
C ARG A 45 7.03 -10.99 13.00
N GLY A 46 7.29 -10.18 14.03
CA GLY A 46 8.61 -9.56 14.20
C GLY A 46 9.71 -10.61 14.35
N GLU A 47 10.92 -10.28 13.88
CA GLU A 47 12.14 -10.97 14.31
C GLU A 47 12.68 -10.29 15.57
N PRO A 48 13.41 -10.99 16.47
CA PRO A 48 13.94 -10.42 17.72
C PRO A 48 14.78 -9.13 17.51
N SER A 49 15.33 -8.93 16.31
CA SER A 49 16.09 -7.74 15.92
C SER A 49 15.24 -6.48 15.70
N ASP A 50 13.93 -6.60 15.50
CA ASP A 50 13.02 -5.47 15.33
C ASP A 50 12.53 -4.90 16.68
N ALA A 51 12.72 -5.65 17.78
CA ALA A 51 12.36 -5.22 19.12
C ALA A 51 13.37 -4.19 19.63
N HIS A 52 12.93 -2.94 19.80
CA HIS A 52 13.70 -1.94 20.54
C HIS A 52 13.91 -2.42 21.98
N GLY A 53 15.10 -2.93 22.29
CA GLY A 53 15.50 -3.32 23.64
C GLY A 53 15.69 -4.83 23.88
N GLY A 54 15.69 -5.68 22.84
CA GLY A 54 15.98 -7.12 23.02
C GLY A 54 14.86 -7.91 23.72
N ASP A 55 13.64 -7.40 23.65
CA ASP A 55 12.48 -7.94 24.33
C ASP A 55 11.85 -9.06 23.47
N GLU A 56 11.78 -10.29 23.98
CA GLU A 56 11.26 -11.49 23.29
C GLU A 56 9.73 -11.50 23.11
N ARG A 57 9.07 -10.34 23.27
CA ARG A 57 7.60 -10.25 23.21
C ARG A 57 7.09 -10.54 21.80
N GLU A 58 6.06 -11.37 21.72
CA GLU A 58 5.37 -11.72 20.48
C GLU A 58 4.62 -10.49 19.94
N LEU A 59 4.95 -10.04 18.73
CA LEU A 59 4.19 -9.00 18.03
C LEU A 59 2.82 -9.55 17.63
N LEU A 60 1.75 -8.88 18.06
CA LEU A 60 0.38 -9.24 17.72
C LEU A 60 -0.18 -8.40 16.56
N ALA A 61 0.15 -7.12 16.53
CA ALA A 61 -0.37 -6.18 15.54
C ALA A 61 0.53 -4.94 15.40
N LEU A 62 0.30 -4.19 14.32
CA LEU A 62 0.75 -2.81 14.18
C LEU A 62 -0.46 -1.88 14.27
N ASP A 63 -0.36 -0.84 15.09
CA ASP A 63 -1.35 0.23 15.15
C ASP A 63 -0.87 1.41 14.31
N TYR A 64 -1.55 1.64 13.19
CA TYR A 64 -1.25 2.71 12.24
C TYR A 64 -2.04 3.95 12.62
N GLN A 65 -1.36 4.92 13.22
CA GLN A 65 -1.94 6.22 13.48
C GLN A 65 -1.78 7.08 12.23
N THR A 66 -2.87 7.35 11.53
CA THR A 66 -2.85 8.35 10.47
C THR A 66 -4.07 9.23 10.60
N TYR A 67 -3.94 10.26 11.44
CA TYR A 67 -4.79 11.45 11.38
C TYR A 67 -3.93 12.65 11.00
N ASP A 68 -3.23 12.54 9.87
CA ASP A 68 -2.49 13.67 9.32
C ASP A 68 -2.93 13.91 7.87
N PRO A 69 -3.72 14.97 7.60
CA PRO A 69 -3.96 15.45 6.24
C PRO A 69 -2.68 15.62 5.42
N MET A 70 -1.53 15.81 6.08
CA MET A 70 -0.21 15.83 5.43
C MET A 70 0.16 14.48 4.84
N ALA A 71 0.06 13.36 5.58
CA ALA A 71 0.45 12.05 5.07
C ALA A 71 -0.39 11.64 3.85
N GLU A 72 -1.70 11.93 3.88
CA GLU A 72 -2.55 11.77 2.71
C GLU A 72 -2.10 12.65 1.54
N ARG A 73 -1.84 13.94 1.79
CA ARG A 73 -1.38 14.88 0.75
C ARG A 73 -0.06 14.44 0.10
N GLU A 74 0.93 14.07 0.90
CA GLU A 74 2.24 13.62 0.41
C GLU A 74 2.11 12.31 -0.37
N LEU A 75 1.27 11.38 0.09
CA LEU A 75 1.04 10.13 -0.62
C LEU A 75 0.30 10.35 -1.96
N ARG A 76 -0.66 11.29 -2.03
CA ARG A 76 -1.28 11.72 -3.30
C ARG A 76 -0.25 12.37 -4.24
N ALA A 77 0.63 13.21 -3.70
CA ALA A 77 1.67 13.87 -4.48
C ALA A 77 2.65 12.85 -5.08
N LEU A 78 3.12 11.90 -4.26
CA LEU A 78 3.98 10.81 -4.70
C LEU A 78 3.31 9.96 -5.78
N ALA A 79 2.05 9.57 -5.58
CA ALA A 79 1.29 8.80 -6.57
C ALA A 79 1.20 9.50 -7.93
N ARG A 80 0.91 10.80 -7.94
CA ARG A 80 0.87 11.61 -9.17
C ARG A 80 2.23 11.67 -9.85
N GLN A 81 3.27 11.96 -9.08
CA GLN A 81 4.62 12.07 -9.62
C GLN A 81 5.09 10.76 -10.26
N ILE A 82 4.89 9.63 -9.59
CA ILE A 82 5.25 8.31 -10.14
C ILE A 82 4.44 7.98 -11.40
N ALA A 83 3.13 8.29 -11.39
CA ALA A 83 2.28 8.04 -12.56
C ALA A 83 2.72 8.86 -13.78
N GLU A 84 3.13 10.12 -13.58
CA GLU A 84 3.65 11.00 -14.63
C GLU A 84 5.03 10.56 -15.12
N GLU A 85 5.96 10.23 -14.21
CA GLU A 85 7.33 9.81 -14.52
C GLU A 85 7.38 8.51 -15.34
N HIS A 86 6.47 7.57 -15.06
CA HIS A 86 6.47 6.24 -15.67
C HIS A 86 5.36 6.03 -16.72
N VAL A 87 4.59 7.08 -17.05
CA VAL A 87 3.50 7.04 -18.04
C VAL A 87 2.49 5.92 -17.74
N LEU A 88 2.03 5.88 -16.50
CA LEU A 88 1.10 4.85 -16.04
C LEU A 88 -0.32 5.11 -16.53
N SER A 89 -1.07 4.04 -16.79
CA SER A 89 -2.51 4.14 -17.07
C SER A 89 -3.32 4.37 -15.79
N SER A 90 -2.89 3.75 -14.69
CA SER A 90 -3.46 3.95 -13.36
C SER A 90 -2.47 3.61 -12.27
N LEU A 91 -2.60 4.25 -11.11
CA LEU A 91 -1.89 3.89 -9.90
C LEU A 91 -2.84 4.08 -8.72
N VAL A 92 -2.99 3.05 -7.91
CA VAL A 92 -3.83 3.06 -6.71
C VAL A 92 -2.99 2.64 -5.52
N ALA A 93 -2.89 3.54 -4.53
CA ALA A 93 -2.28 3.23 -3.24
C ALA A 93 -3.34 3.28 -2.15
N LEU A 94 -3.39 2.24 -1.33
CA LEU A 94 -4.32 2.08 -0.21
C LEU A 94 -3.50 1.76 1.03
N HIS A 95 -3.76 2.46 2.12
CA HIS A 95 -3.12 2.22 3.39
C HIS A 95 -4.18 2.04 4.47
N SER A 96 -3.98 1.07 5.36
CA SER A 96 -4.86 0.79 6.50
C SER A 96 -4.77 1.90 7.56
N ARG A 97 -5.84 2.09 8.33
CA ARG A 97 -5.84 2.93 9.53
C ARG A 97 -6.14 2.08 10.76
N GLY A 98 -5.57 2.44 11.90
CA GLY A 98 -5.77 1.72 13.14
C GLY A 98 -5.01 0.38 13.20
N ARG A 99 -5.56 -0.57 13.94
CA ARG A 99 -4.90 -1.84 14.26
C ARG A 99 -4.96 -2.83 13.09
N VAL A 100 -3.80 -3.32 12.66
CA VAL A 100 -3.64 -4.38 11.65
C VAL A 100 -2.90 -5.55 12.30
N ALA A 101 -3.53 -6.72 12.35
CA ALA A 101 -2.93 -7.90 12.98
C ALA A 101 -1.77 -8.48 12.16
N VAL A 102 -0.90 -9.23 12.80
CA VAL A 102 0.09 -10.06 12.10
C VAL A 102 -0.61 -11.00 11.13
N GLY A 103 -0.13 -11.04 9.89
CA GLY A 103 -0.72 -11.80 8.78
C GLY A 103 -1.72 -11.00 7.93
N ASP A 104 -2.19 -9.85 8.41
CA ASP A 104 -3.12 -9.00 7.65
C ASP A 104 -2.38 -7.98 6.76
N VAL A 105 -3.05 -7.56 5.68
CA VAL A 105 -2.56 -6.56 4.73
C VAL A 105 -2.72 -5.16 5.32
N SER A 106 -1.60 -4.46 5.48
CA SER A 106 -1.58 -3.06 5.93
C SER A 106 -1.54 -2.06 4.78
N PHE A 107 -1.01 -2.44 3.63
CA PHE A 107 -0.85 -1.56 2.47
C PHE A 107 -1.05 -2.31 1.16
N VAL A 108 -1.66 -1.66 0.17
CA VAL A 108 -1.82 -2.19 -1.18
C VAL A 108 -1.40 -1.12 -2.18
N LEU A 109 -0.60 -1.52 -3.17
CA LEU A 109 -0.29 -0.72 -4.35
C LEU A 109 -0.65 -1.52 -5.59
N ILE A 110 -1.44 -0.91 -6.48
CA ILE A 110 -1.79 -1.45 -7.79
C ILE A 110 -1.28 -0.47 -8.83
N VAL A 111 -0.56 -1.00 -9.82
CA VAL A 111 0.00 -0.23 -10.92
C VAL A 111 -0.49 -0.84 -12.23
N GLU A 112 -1.10 -0.02 -13.08
CA GLU A 112 -1.55 -0.39 -14.42
C GLU A 112 -0.76 0.40 -15.46
N SER A 113 -0.24 -0.29 -16.47
CA SER A 113 0.57 0.33 -17.54
C SER A 113 0.38 -0.37 -18.89
N PRO A 114 0.78 0.27 -20.00
CA PRO A 114 0.76 -0.36 -21.33
C PRO A 114 1.68 -1.58 -21.45
N HIS A 115 2.86 -1.55 -20.82
CA HIS A 115 3.80 -2.66 -20.80
C HIS A 115 4.37 -2.92 -19.41
N ARG A 116 4.83 -4.15 -19.18
CA ARG A 116 5.28 -4.60 -17.85
C ARG A 116 6.50 -3.83 -17.31
N ALA A 117 7.34 -3.29 -18.20
CA ALA A 117 8.60 -2.67 -17.78
C ALA A 117 8.36 -1.42 -16.93
N GLU A 118 7.41 -0.59 -17.37
CA GLU A 118 6.98 0.63 -16.71
C GLU A 118 6.31 0.31 -15.37
N ALA A 119 5.42 -0.70 -15.32
CA ALA A 119 4.79 -1.07 -14.07
C ALA A 119 5.78 -1.60 -13.03
N ILE A 120 6.75 -2.44 -13.44
CA ILE A 120 7.78 -2.97 -12.53
C ILE A 120 8.63 -1.83 -11.97
N ALA A 121 9.09 -0.92 -12.84
CA ALA A 121 9.91 0.22 -12.44
C ALA A 121 9.15 1.16 -11.50
N ALA A 122 7.91 1.51 -11.85
CA ALA A 122 7.08 2.41 -11.05
C ALA A 122 6.71 1.82 -9.69
N MET A 123 6.40 0.52 -9.63
CA MET A 123 6.10 -0.16 -8.37
C MET A 123 7.29 -0.12 -7.41
N SER A 124 8.49 -0.43 -7.90
CA SER A 124 9.70 -0.36 -7.08
C SER A 124 9.95 1.07 -6.60
N ALA A 125 9.94 2.04 -7.51
CA ALA A 125 10.19 3.45 -7.21
C ALA A 125 9.18 4.02 -6.22
N PHE A 126 7.90 3.67 -6.36
CA PHE A 126 6.87 4.09 -5.42
C PHE A 126 7.14 3.57 -4.02
N ILE A 127 7.44 2.28 -3.85
CA ILE A 127 7.65 1.69 -2.52
C ILE A 127 8.90 2.26 -1.84
N ASP A 128 9.96 2.49 -2.60
CA ASP A 128 11.19 3.08 -2.07
C ASP A 128 10.95 4.52 -1.59
N ARG A 129 10.26 5.33 -2.40
CA ARG A 129 9.94 6.72 -2.06
C ARG A 129 8.87 6.86 -1.00
N LEU A 130 7.87 5.97 -0.97
CA LEU A 130 6.85 5.92 0.08
C LEU A 130 7.51 5.90 1.47
N LYS A 131 8.55 5.08 1.63
CA LYS A 131 9.27 4.92 2.90
C LYS A 131 10.12 6.13 3.27
N GLN A 132 10.47 6.99 2.31
CA GLN A 132 11.30 8.18 2.51
C GLN A 132 10.46 9.44 2.69
N ASP A 133 9.44 9.60 1.85
CA ASP A 133 8.73 10.87 1.64
C ASP A 133 7.43 10.95 2.45
N VAL A 134 6.83 9.81 2.83
CA VAL A 134 5.50 9.79 3.45
C VAL A 134 5.59 9.45 4.94
N PRO A 135 5.21 10.38 5.84
CA PRO A 135 5.30 10.18 7.29
C PRO A 135 4.19 9.24 7.79
N ILE A 136 4.45 7.93 7.74
CA ILE A 136 3.52 6.88 8.21
C ILE A 136 4.03 6.29 9.53
N TRP A 137 3.35 6.62 10.63
CA TRP A 137 3.73 6.13 11.96
C TRP A 137 3.02 4.82 12.30
N LYS A 138 3.81 3.84 12.74
CA LYS A 138 3.34 2.53 13.22
C LYS A 138 3.80 2.32 14.66
N LYS A 139 2.90 1.85 15.51
CA LYS A 139 3.22 1.44 16.88
C LYS A 139 3.02 -0.06 17.03
N PRO A 140 4.01 -0.80 17.55
CA PRO A 140 3.83 -2.23 17.79
C PRO A 140 2.87 -2.49 18.95
N VAL A 141 2.04 -3.52 18.79
CA VAL A 141 1.17 -4.07 19.84
C VAL A 141 1.72 -5.45 20.20
N TRP A 142 2.17 -5.60 21.43
CA TRP A 142 2.79 -6.82 21.96
C TRP A 142 1.79 -7.64 22.76
N LYS A 143 2.06 -8.94 22.88
CA LYS A 143 1.39 -9.85 23.81
C LYS A 143 1.74 -9.57 25.27
#